data_AF-A0A9E2I380-F1
#
_entry.id   AF-A0A9E2I380-F1
#
_cell.length_a   1.000
_cell.length_b   1.000
_cell.length_c   1.000
_cell.angle_alpha   90.00
_cell.angle_beta   90.00
_cell.angle_gamma   90.00
#
_symmetry.space_group_name_H-M   'P 1'
#
loop_
_entity.id
_entity.type
_entity.pdbx_description
1 polymer ?
#
loop_
_entity_poly.entity_id
_entity_poly.type
_entity_poly.pdbx_seq_one_letter_code
_entity_poly.pdbx_strand_id
1 'polypeptide(L)'
;MYIDNFTWLLDVIDKIAAKHHVTQNEAEDIFFNSHRYHFVEKGLRTNEDVYSVTGQTNAGRYLIVFFIRKRNNIALIISARDMDKKERRRHERK
;
A
#
# COMPACT_ATOMS: atom_id res chain seq x y z
N MET A 1 3.41 -13.31 1.25
CA MET A 1 2.23 -12.71 1.90
C MET A 1 1.18 -12.52 0.82
N TYR A 2 -0.08 -12.79 1.13
CA TYR A 2 -1.19 -12.68 0.17
C TYR A 2 -2.27 -11.81 0.81
N ILE A 3 -2.84 -10.88 0.02
CA ILE A 3 -3.91 -9.98 0.39
C ILE A 3 -4.97 -10.10 -0.71
N ASP A 4 -6.19 -10.46 -0.35
CA ASP A 4 -7.32 -10.64 -1.27
C ASP A 4 -8.52 -9.75 -0.94
N ASN A 5 -8.49 -9.11 0.23
CA ASN A 5 -9.56 -8.24 0.71
C ASN A 5 -8.98 -6.89 1.12
N PHE A 6 -9.62 -5.82 0.66
CA PHE A 6 -9.24 -4.45 0.96
C PHE A 6 -10.32 -3.75 1.78
N THR A 7 -9.91 -3.08 2.84
CA THR A 7 -10.79 -2.21 3.63
C THR A 7 -10.30 -0.77 3.50
N TRP A 8 -11.23 0.12 3.23
CA TRP A 8 -10.98 1.55 3.07
C TRP A 8 -11.85 2.34 4.04
N LEU A 9 -11.29 3.40 4.60
CA LEU A 9 -12.05 4.42 5.33
C LEU A 9 -12.31 5.58 4.38
N LEU A 10 -13.53 6.12 4.35
CA LEU A 10 -13.90 7.24 3.47
C LEU A 10 -12.96 8.43 3.64
N ASP A 11 -12.65 8.80 4.89
CA ASP A 11 -11.70 9.88 5.19
C ASP A 11 -10.30 9.64 4.61
N VAL A 12 -9.87 8.37 4.54
CA VAL A 12 -8.56 7.99 3.97
C VAL A 12 -8.60 8.06 2.45
N ILE A 13 -9.70 7.59 1.82
CA ILE A 13 -9.88 7.67 0.37
C ILE A 13 -9.80 9.14 -0.07
N ASP A 14 -10.62 10.00 0.54
CA ASP A 14 -10.70 11.42 0.17
C ASP A 14 -9.35 12.12 0.40
N LYS A 15 -8.70 11.85 1.52
CA LYS A 15 -7.38 12.41 1.84
C LYS A 15 -6.30 11.99 0.84
N ILE A 16 -6.26 10.71 0.47
CA ILE A 16 -5.28 10.19 -0.50
C ILE A 16 -5.54 10.78 -1.88
N ALA A 17 -6.80 10.78 -2.33
CA ALA A 17 -7.17 11.32 -3.63
C ALA A 17 -6.83 12.83 -3.71
N ALA A 18 -7.15 13.60 -2.67
CA ALA A 18 -6.88 15.04 -2.63
C ALA A 18 -5.39 15.37 -2.51
N LYS A 19 -4.63 14.62 -1.71
CA LYS A 19 -3.22 14.94 -1.41
C LYS A 19 -2.22 14.31 -2.38
N HIS A 20 -2.52 13.10 -2.85
CA HIS A 20 -1.58 12.27 -3.59
C HIS A 20 -2.09 11.89 -4.99
N HIS A 21 -3.33 12.24 -5.36
CA HIS A 21 -3.93 11.88 -6.64
C HIS A 21 -3.78 10.39 -6.95
N VAL A 22 -3.98 9.57 -5.92
CA VAL A 22 -3.99 8.11 -6.02
C VAL A 22 -5.42 7.65 -5.81
N THR A 23 -5.91 6.85 -6.74
CA THR A 23 -7.24 6.23 -6.64
C THR A 23 -7.15 4.91 -5.88
N GLN A 24 -8.31 4.40 -5.42
CA GLN A 24 -8.37 3.09 -4.78
C GLN A 24 -7.87 1.99 -5.72
N ASN A 25 -8.29 2.02 -6.99
CA ASN A 25 -7.87 1.04 -8.00
C ASN A 25 -6.34 1.04 -8.19
N GLU A 26 -5.70 2.21 -8.30
CA GLU A 26 -4.24 2.27 -8.42
C GLU A 26 -3.53 1.71 -7.18
N ALA A 27 -4.08 1.96 -5.99
CA ALA A 27 -3.53 1.42 -4.76
C ALA A 27 -3.71 -0.10 -4.67
N GLU A 28 -4.84 -0.65 -5.15
CA GLU A 28 -5.11 -2.09 -5.18
C GLU A 28 -4.28 -2.81 -6.26
N ASP A 29 -4.11 -2.19 -7.44
CA ASP A 29 -3.33 -2.71 -8.56
C ASP A 29 -1.93 -3.16 -8.13
N ILE A 30 -1.26 -2.38 -7.26
CA ILE A 30 0.09 -2.71 -6.83
C ILE A 30 0.15 -3.93 -5.90
N PHE A 31 -0.94 -4.36 -5.26
CA PHE A 31 -0.97 -5.60 -4.47
C PHE A 31 -0.98 -6.84 -5.37
N PHE A 32 -1.62 -6.75 -6.54
CA PHE A 32 -1.65 -7.81 -7.54
C PHE A 32 -0.35 -7.85 -8.35
N ASN A 33 0.20 -6.68 -8.68
CA ASN A 33 1.41 -6.58 -9.49
C ASN A 33 2.71 -6.68 -8.68
N SER A 34 2.68 -6.49 -7.35
CA SER A 34 3.88 -6.51 -6.51
C SER A 34 3.97 -7.71 -5.59
N HIS A 35 5.19 -8.23 -5.48
CA HIS A 35 5.58 -9.25 -4.51
C HIS A 35 6.36 -8.64 -3.33
N ARG A 36 6.42 -7.31 -3.21
CA ARG A 36 7.32 -6.61 -2.28
C ARG A 36 6.56 -6.00 -1.12
N TYR A 37 6.39 -6.83 -0.11
CA TYR A 37 5.84 -6.44 1.18
C TYR A 37 6.98 -6.18 2.16
N HIS A 38 6.92 -5.04 2.84
CA HIS A 38 7.87 -4.64 3.87
C HIS A 38 7.14 -4.44 5.18
N PHE A 39 7.67 -5.05 6.25
CA PHE A 39 7.23 -4.75 7.61
C PHE A 39 7.70 -3.35 8.00
N VAL A 40 6.80 -2.53 8.53
CA VAL A 40 7.09 -1.15 8.95
C VAL A 40 7.22 -1.11 10.46
N GLU A 41 6.15 -1.46 11.17
CA GLU A 41 6.13 -1.43 12.64
C GLU A 41 5.05 -2.37 13.20
N LYS A 42 5.18 -2.69 14.49
CA LYS A 42 4.15 -3.46 15.19
C LYS A 42 2.93 -2.58 15.45
N GLY A 43 1.75 -3.16 15.26
CA GLY A 43 0.50 -2.49 15.61
C GLY A 43 0.34 -2.28 17.10
N LEU A 44 -0.54 -1.34 17.48
CA LEU A 44 -0.96 -1.17 18.87
C LEU A 44 -1.70 -2.40 19.43
N ARG A 45 -2.22 -3.27 18.55
CA ARG A 45 -2.92 -4.51 18.91
C ARG A 45 -2.27 -5.71 18.22
N THR A 46 -2.42 -6.87 18.86
CA THR A 46 -1.95 -8.15 18.32
C THR A 46 -2.63 -8.45 16.98
N ASN A 47 -1.83 -8.68 15.92
CA ASN A 47 -2.27 -8.86 14.52
C ASN A 47 -2.81 -7.59 13.84
N GLU A 48 -2.34 -6.40 14.24
CA GLU A 48 -2.56 -5.15 13.51
C GLU A 48 -1.23 -4.51 13.07
N ASP A 49 -0.27 -5.35 12.68
CA ASP A 49 1.04 -4.89 12.22
C ASP A 49 0.92 -4.06 10.93
N VAL A 50 1.73 -3.00 10.88
CA VAL A 50 1.77 -2.08 9.75
C VAL A 50 2.79 -2.60 8.74
N TYR A 51 2.32 -2.74 7.50
CA TYR A 51 3.12 -3.11 6.36
C TYR A 51 3.06 -2.02 5.29
N SER A 52 4.05 -2.02 4.43
CA SER A 52 4.03 -1.27 3.18
C SER A 52 4.23 -2.20 2.01
N VAL A 53 3.50 -1.98 0.93
CA VAL A 53 3.74 -2.61 -0.37
C VAL A 53 4.24 -1.53 -1.33
N THR A 54 5.25 -1.88 -2.12
CA THR A 54 5.79 -1.02 -3.16
C THR A 54 5.62 -1.72 -4.50
N GLY A 55 5.02 -1.07 -5.48
CA GLY A 55 4.84 -1.68 -6.79
C GLY A 55 4.64 -0.67 -7.91
N GLN A 56 4.55 -1.18 -9.13
CA GLN A 56 4.17 -0.42 -10.29
C GLN A 56 2.71 -0.73 -10.65
N THR A 57 1.92 0.32 -10.86
CA THR A 57 0.54 0.23 -11.36
C THR A 57 0.52 -0.17 -12.83
N ASN A 58 -0.64 -0.57 -13.33
CA ASN A 58 -0.82 -0.88 -14.76
C ASN A 58 -0.54 0.33 -15.67
N ALA A 59 -0.76 1.55 -15.18
CA ALA A 59 -0.45 2.80 -15.87
C ALA A 59 1.05 3.17 -15.80
N GLY A 60 1.89 2.35 -15.15
CA GLY A 60 3.33 2.57 -15.06
C GLY A 60 3.79 3.48 -13.90
N ARG A 61 2.88 3.98 -13.06
CA ARG A 61 3.22 4.76 -11.86
C ARG A 61 3.77 3.86 -10.76
N TYR A 62 4.81 4.32 -10.06
CA TYR A 62 5.38 3.61 -8.92
C TYR A 62 4.77 4.13 -7.62
N LEU A 63 4.01 3.29 -6.93
CA LEU A 63 3.31 3.67 -5.70
C LEU A 63 3.83 2.87 -4.51
N ILE A 64 3.83 3.54 -3.35
CA ILE A 64 3.96 2.91 -2.04
C ILE A 64 2.64 3.05 -1.29
N VAL A 65 2.12 1.91 -0.82
CA VAL A 65 0.89 1.86 -0.03
C VAL A 65 1.22 1.31 1.34
N PHE A 66 0.81 2.04 2.37
CA PHE A 66 0.88 1.63 3.76
C PHE A 66 -0.47 1.08 4.17
N PHE A 67 -0.45 -0.08 4.83
CA PHE A 67 -1.65 -0.76 5.25
C PHE A 67 -1.42 -1.53 6.55
N ILE A 68 -2.50 -1.68 7.32
CA ILE A 68 -2.54 -2.56 8.47
C ILE A 68 -3.01 -3.93 7.99
N ARG A 69 -2.23 -4.97 8.26
CA ARG A 69 -2.64 -6.33 7.99
C ARG A 69 -3.55 -6.80 9.11
N LYS A 70 -4.81 -7.08 8.79
CA LYS A 70 -5.77 -7.72 9.70
C LYS A 70 -5.80 -9.24 9.49
N ARG A 71 -6.61 -9.93 10.30
CA ARG A 71 -6.90 -11.37 10.11
C ARG A 71 -7.50 -11.62 8.72
N ASN A 72 -7.41 -12.87 8.25
CA ASN A 72 -7.96 -13.31 6.96
C ASN A 72 -7.43 -12.53 5.74
N ASN A 73 -6.16 -12.13 5.75
CA ASN A 73 -5.52 -11.46 4.60
C ASN A 73 -6.21 -10.15 4.18
N ILE A 74 -6.86 -9.47 5.13
CA ILE A 74 -7.46 -8.16 4.89
C ILE A 74 -6.40 -7.06 5.06
N ALA A 75 -6.25 -6.21 4.06
CA ALA A 75 -5.45 -5.00 4.14
C ALA A 75 -6.35 -3.78 4.41
N LEU A 76 -6.17 -3.15 5.58
CA LEU A 76 -6.75 -1.85 5.86
C LEU A 76 -5.78 -0.78 5.34
N ILE A 77 -6.14 -0.13 4.24
CA ILE A 77 -5.28 0.92 3.66
C ILE A 77 -5.33 2.17 4.54
N ILE A 78 -4.16 2.66 4.93
CA ILE A 78 -4.01 3.86 5.77
C ILE A 78 -3.41 5.04 5.02
N SER A 79 -2.62 4.77 3.97
CA SER A 79 -2.01 5.81 3.13
C SER A 79 -1.51 5.21 1.81
N ALA A 80 -1.60 5.99 0.73
CA ALA A 80 -1.03 5.65 -0.57
C ALA A 80 -0.43 6.91 -1.20
N ARG A 81 0.74 6.78 -1.82
CA ARG A 81 1.42 7.90 -2.51
C ARG A 81 2.39 7.39 -3.57
N ASP A 82 2.82 8.29 -4.43
CA ASP A 82 3.95 8.01 -5.32
C ASP A 82 5.24 7.74 -4.52
N MET A 83 6.03 6.80 -5.02
CA MET A 83 7.36 6.52 -4.49
C MET A 83 8.30 7.69 -4.74
N ASP A 84 9.11 8.01 -3.73
CA ASP A 84 10.21 8.95 -3.90
C ASP A 84 11.34 8.34 -4.73
N LYS A 85 12.20 9.19 -5.30
CA LYS A 85 13.35 8.75 -6.14
C LYS A 85 14.25 7.72 -5.42
N LYS A 86 14.39 7.81 -4.10
CA LYS A 86 15.15 6.83 -3.29
C LYS A 86 14.43 5.49 -3.19
N GLU A 87 13.12 5.52 -2.95
CA GLU A 87 12.26 4.33 -2.86
C GLU A 87 12.19 3.61 -4.21
N ARG A 88 12.02 4.37 -5.30
CA ARG A 88 12.07 3.85 -6.67
C ARG A 88 13.41 3.20 -7.00
N ARG A 89 14.53 3.85 -6.66
CA ARG A 89 15.86 3.24 -6.85
C ARG A 89 16.03 1.94 -6.04
N ARG A 90 15.47 1.87 -4.84
CA ARG A 90 15.49 0.63 -4.04
C ARG A 90 14.60 -0.45 -4.66
N HIS A 91 13.50 -0.05 -5.29
CA HIS A 91 12.64 -0.94 -6.05
C HIS A 91 13.33 -1.47 -7.33
N GLU A 92 14.05 -0.64 -8.08
CA GLU A 92 14.71 -1.06 -9.32
C GLU A 92 16.01 -1.86 -9.13
N ARG A 93 16.65 -1.78 -7.95
CA ARG A 93 17.97 -2.39 -7.68
C ARG A 93 17.95 -3.82 -7.13
N LYS A 94 16.79 -4.47 -7.07
CA LYS A 94 16.63 -5.86 -6.60
C LYS A 94 15.59 -6.55 -7.47
#